data_AF-A0A2T0TUR0-F1
#
_entry.id   AF-A0A2T0TUR0-F1
#
_cell.length_a   1.000
_cell.length_b   1.000
_cell.length_c   1.000
_cell.angle_alpha   90.00
_cell.angle_beta   90.00
_cell.angle_gamma   90.00
#
_symmetry.space_group_name_H-M   'P 1'
#
loop_
_entity.id
_entity.type
_entity.pdbx_description
1 polymer ?
#
loop_
_entity_poly.entity_id
_entity_poly.type
_entity_poly.pdbx_seq_one_letter_code
_entity_poly.pdbx_strand_id
1 'polypeptide(L)'
;MSMIEPQTRIVQHRDMLGPVRMSAGVEWAVHCCVVISQADEPVSAQKLAEFHGVSRTYLAKSLQALSRAGIVRTTEGRAGGYVLALAAGDITVLDIVQAVDGSDPAFRCTEIRQNGPFGAPAEQCTTPCGVAVVMASAERAWRESLRAVSVADLAGHVAKVTDVARQRAVRDWLSSSAD
;
A
#
# COMPACT_ATOMS: atom_id res chain seq x y z
N MET A 1 -1.07 -20.10 45.74
CA MET A 1 -1.82 -19.96 44.47
C MET A 1 -1.14 -18.91 43.61
N SER A 2 -0.38 -19.33 42.61
CA SER A 2 0.20 -18.45 41.59
C SER A 2 -0.81 -18.33 40.45
N MET A 3 -1.31 -17.11 40.20
CA MET A 3 -2.16 -16.83 39.04
C MET A 3 -1.26 -16.34 37.90
N ILE A 4 -1.33 -17.10 36.81
CA ILE A 4 -0.58 -16.91 35.57
C ILE A 4 -1.23 -15.78 34.77
N GLU A 5 -0.43 -14.78 34.42
CA GLU A 5 -0.79 -13.63 33.58
C GLU A 5 -0.71 -14.04 32.09
N PRO A 6 -1.71 -13.76 31.24
CA PRO A 6 -1.61 -14.09 29.83
C PRO A 6 -0.82 -12.97 29.12
N GLN A 7 0.45 -13.24 28.85
CA GLN A 7 1.27 -12.45 27.94
C GLN A 7 0.70 -12.58 26.53
N THR A 8 -0.06 -11.58 26.07
CA THR A 8 -0.42 -11.39 24.66
C THR A 8 0.87 -11.11 23.89
N ARG A 9 1.48 -12.19 23.41
CA ARG A 9 2.69 -12.16 22.60
C ARG A 9 2.31 -11.58 21.24
N ILE A 10 2.45 -10.26 21.09
CA ILE A 10 2.55 -9.62 19.78
C ILE A 10 3.74 -10.29 19.11
N VAL A 11 3.49 -11.19 18.16
CA VAL A 11 4.53 -11.77 17.34
C VAL A 11 5.07 -10.63 16.47
N GLN A 12 6.11 -9.97 16.96
CA GLN A 12 6.95 -9.13 16.11
C GLN A 12 7.63 -10.07 15.10
N HIS A 13 7.02 -10.22 13.93
CA HIS A 13 7.61 -10.84 12.74
C HIS A 13 8.77 -9.97 12.22
N ARG A 14 9.80 -9.75 13.05
CA ARG A 14 10.87 -8.78 12.78
C ARG A 14 11.99 -9.30 11.88
N ASP A 15 11.87 -10.54 11.37
CA ASP A 15 12.95 -11.23 10.63
C ASP A 15 12.51 -11.81 9.27
N MET A 16 11.64 -11.13 8.52
CA MET A 16 11.39 -11.45 7.09
C MET A 16 11.52 -10.20 6.20
N LEU A 17 12.68 -9.55 6.22
CA LEU A 17 12.98 -8.43 5.32
C LEU A 17 13.82 -8.95 4.14
N GLY A 18 13.15 -9.24 3.03
CA GLY A 18 13.77 -9.35 1.71
C GLY A 18 14.32 -8.00 1.19
N PRO A 19 15.02 -7.97 0.04
CA PRO A 19 15.81 -6.82 -0.41
C PRO A 19 14.99 -5.57 -0.79
N VAL A 20 13.67 -5.68 -0.95
CA VAL A 20 12.76 -4.55 -1.18
C VAL A 20 12.00 -4.28 0.12
N ARG A 21 12.26 -3.13 0.75
CA ARG A 21 11.52 -2.65 1.92
C ARG A 21 10.44 -1.67 1.48
N MET A 22 9.22 -1.92 1.92
CA MET A 22 8.08 -1.02 1.74
C MET A 22 7.73 -0.39 3.09
N SER A 23 7.17 0.82 3.07
CA SER A 23 6.69 1.43 4.30
C SER A 23 5.42 0.73 4.80
N ALA A 24 5.21 0.74 6.12
CA ALA A 24 3.92 0.33 6.70
C ALA A 24 2.76 1.17 6.16
N GLY A 25 3.04 2.37 5.62
CA GLY A 25 2.04 3.22 5.01
C GLY A 25 1.36 2.59 3.79
N VAL A 26 2.06 1.72 3.05
CA VAL A 26 1.50 1.01 1.90
C VAL A 26 0.41 0.04 2.34
N GLU A 27 0.69 -0.78 3.35
CA GLU A 27 -0.27 -1.74 3.91
C GLU A 27 -1.56 -1.01 4.29
N TRP A 28 -1.43 0.11 4.99
CA TRP A 28 -2.57 0.87 5.47
C TRP A 28 -3.35 1.54 4.33
N ALA A 29 -2.64 2.04 3.32
CA ALA A 29 -3.25 2.65 2.14
C ALA A 29 -4.07 1.63 1.34
N VAL A 30 -3.52 0.44 1.10
CA VAL A 30 -4.22 -0.66 0.39
C VAL A 30 -5.47 -1.06 1.17
N HIS A 31 -5.36 -1.28 2.48
CA HIS A 31 -6.49 -1.60 3.33
C HIS A 31 -7.58 -0.52 3.30
N CYS A 32 -7.20 0.75 3.38
CA CYS A 32 -8.16 1.86 3.30
C CYS A 32 -8.84 1.93 1.94
N CYS A 33 -8.12 1.76 0.83
CA CYS A 33 -8.73 1.75 -0.50
C CYS A 33 -9.77 0.63 -0.64
N VAL A 34 -9.49 -0.57 -0.12
CA VAL A 34 -10.46 -1.67 -0.10
C VAL A 34 -11.68 -1.31 0.77
N VAL A 35 -11.48 -0.78 1.98
CA VAL A 35 -12.60 -0.39 2.86
C VAL A 35 -13.46 0.71 2.23
N ILE A 36 -12.83 1.76 1.69
CA ILE A 36 -13.52 2.87 1.01
C ILE A 36 -14.29 2.36 -0.21
N SER A 37 -13.75 1.37 -0.95
CA SER A 37 -14.45 0.80 -2.12
C SER A 37 -15.76 0.10 -1.79
N GLN A 38 -15.94 -0.32 -0.53
CA GLN A 38 -17.11 -1.06 -0.05
C GLN A 38 -18.11 -0.16 0.70
N ALA A 39 -17.76 1.11 0.94
CA ALA A 39 -18.59 2.07 1.63
C ALA A 39 -19.50 2.80 0.63
N ASP A 40 -20.77 2.94 0.98
CA ASP A 40 -21.75 3.68 0.17
C ASP A 40 -21.64 5.20 0.40
N GLU A 41 -21.03 5.63 1.52
CA GLU A 41 -20.85 7.02 1.93
C GLU A 41 -19.37 7.34 2.21
N PRO A 42 -18.95 8.62 2.19
CA PRO A 42 -17.57 9.01 2.53
C PRO A 42 -17.12 8.53 3.92
N VAL A 43 -15.92 7.96 4.00
CA VAL A 43 -15.38 7.42 5.26
C VAL A 43 -14.32 8.36 5.85
N SER A 44 -14.53 8.84 7.07
CA SER A 44 -13.57 9.75 7.72
C SER A 44 -12.25 9.04 8.07
N ALA A 45 -11.14 9.80 8.13
CA ALA A 45 -9.86 9.26 8.59
C ALA A 45 -9.90 8.72 10.03
N GLN A 46 -10.77 9.28 10.89
CA GLN A 46 -10.98 8.78 12.24
C GLN A 46 -11.59 7.38 12.20
N LYS A 47 -12.62 7.20 11.37
CA LYS A 47 -13.32 5.93 11.25
C LYS A 47 -12.46 4.85 10.60
N LEU A 48 -11.66 5.20 9.59
CA LEU A 48 -10.68 4.27 9.00
C LEU A 48 -9.61 3.85 10.03
N ALA A 49 -9.14 4.77 10.86
CA ALA A 49 -8.16 4.47 11.90
C ALA A 49 -8.74 3.53 12.97
N GLU A 50 -9.97 3.78 13.39
CA GLU A 50 -10.70 2.93 14.34
C GLU A 50 -10.96 1.54 13.75
N PHE A 51 -11.42 1.45 12.51
CA PHE A 51 -11.70 0.19 11.82
C PHE A 51 -10.47 -0.74 11.78
N HIS A 52 -9.29 -0.16 11.56
CA HIS A 52 -8.04 -0.91 11.49
C HIS A 52 -7.28 -1.00 12.82
N GLY A 53 -7.75 -0.32 13.88
CA GLY A 53 -7.06 -0.28 15.18
C GLY A 53 -5.67 0.38 15.10
N VAL A 54 -5.51 1.38 14.23
CA VAL A 54 -4.22 2.07 14.00
C VAL A 54 -4.28 3.54 14.42
N SER A 55 -3.11 4.17 14.55
CA SER A 55 -3.03 5.59 14.85
C SER A 55 -3.52 6.45 13.68
N ARG A 56 -4.51 7.31 13.94
CA ARG A 56 -5.02 8.29 12.97
C ARG A 56 -3.93 9.19 12.39
N THR A 57 -2.98 9.63 13.21
CA THR A 57 -1.91 10.54 12.78
C THR A 57 -1.04 9.92 11.71
N TYR A 58 -0.66 8.65 11.90
CA TYR A 58 0.16 7.96 10.91
C TYR A 58 -0.68 7.60 9.67
N LEU A 59 -1.95 7.18 9.85
CA LEU A 59 -2.84 6.83 8.75
C LEU A 59 -3.11 8.03 7.83
N ALA A 60 -3.25 9.22 8.41
CA ALA A 60 -3.45 10.46 7.67
C ALA A 60 -2.31 10.73 6.66
N LYS A 61 -1.08 10.28 6.92
CA LYS A 61 0.03 10.44 5.95
C LYS A 61 -0.21 9.62 4.68
N SER A 62 -0.61 8.34 4.84
CA SER A 62 -0.97 7.49 3.71
C SER A 62 -2.17 8.05 2.93
N LEU A 63 -3.22 8.50 3.63
CA LEU A 63 -4.41 9.08 3.00
C LEU A 63 -4.09 10.38 2.24
N GLN A 64 -3.21 11.22 2.76
CA GLN A 64 -2.73 12.42 2.06
C GLN A 64 -1.92 12.07 0.80
N ALA A 65 -1.09 11.03 0.87
CA ALA A 65 -0.33 10.55 -0.28
C ALA A 65 -1.27 10.06 -1.40
N LEU A 66 -2.27 9.24 -1.04
CA LEU A 66 -3.33 8.81 -1.96
C LEU A 66 -4.09 9.99 -2.57
N SER A 67 -4.41 11.01 -1.76
CA SER A 67 -5.14 12.20 -2.24
C SER A 67 -4.32 13.01 -3.23
N ARG A 68 -3.03 13.21 -2.96
CA ARG A 68 -2.10 13.90 -3.89
C ARG A 68 -1.93 13.13 -5.20
N ALA A 69 -1.96 11.80 -5.15
CA ALA A 69 -1.92 10.94 -6.32
C ALA A 69 -3.26 10.85 -7.07
N GLY A 70 -4.32 11.48 -6.58
CA GLY A 70 -5.64 11.44 -7.21
C GLY A 70 -6.33 10.08 -7.12
N ILE A 71 -5.92 9.21 -6.20
CA ILE A 71 -6.54 7.90 -5.96
C ILE A 71 -7.80 8.04 -5.09
N VAL A 72 -7.76 8.98 -4.14
CA VAL A 72 -8.89 9.34 -3.29
C VAL A 72 -9.16 10.82 -3.37
N ARG A 73 -10.41 11.22 -3.13
CA ARG A 73 -10.81 12.62 -2.95
C ARG A 73 -11.47 12.79 -1.58
N THR A 74 -11.33 13.98 -1.01
CA THR A 74 -11.95 14.34 0.25
C THR A 74 -13.25 15.11 0.01
N THR A 75 -14.30 14.76 0.74
CA THR A 75 -15.54 15.55 0.83
C THR A 75 -15.54 16.36 2.13
N GLU A 76 -15.98 17.61 2.05
CA GLU A 76 -16.06 18.50 3.22
C GLU A 76 -17.39 18.34 3.98
N GLY A 77 -17.44 18.88 5.21
CA GLY A 77 -18.64 18.92 6.04
C GLY A 77 -18.68 17.84 7.14
N ARG A 78 -19.78 17.83 7.91
CA ARG A 78 -19.97 16.94 9.08
C ARG A 78 -19.99 15.45 8.70
N ALA A 79 -20.47 15.13 7.50
CA ALA A 79 -20.44 13.79 6.90
C ALA A 79 -19.30 13.62 5.88
N GLY A 80 -18.29 14.49 5.95
CA GLY A 80 -17.13 14.47 5.06
C GLY A 80 -16.21 13.28 5.31
N GLY A 81 -15.43 12.92 4.30
CA GLY A 81 -14.53 11.78 4.39
C GLY A 81 -13.79 11.53 3.08
N TYR A 82 -13.21 10.34 2.97
CA TYR A 82 -12.52 9.88 1.78
C TYR A 82 -13.44 9.00 0.95
N VAL A 83 -13.40 9.21 -0.36
CA VAL A 83 -14.00 8.33 -1.38
C VAL A 83 -12.95 8.05 -2.45
N LEU A 84 -13.07 6.93 -3.16
CA LEU A 84 -12.23 6.68 -4.33
C LEU A 84 -12.52 7.74 -5.39
N ALA A 85 -11.46 8.23 -6.02
CA ALA A 85 -11.56 9.21 -7.12
C ALA A 85 -11.77 8.54 -8.48
N LEU A 86 -11.44 7.24 -8.58
CA LEU A 86 -11.62 6.38 -9.76
C LEU A 86 -12.42 5.13 -9.36
N ALA A 87 -12.90 4.37 -10.35
CA ALA A 87 -13.51 3.08 -10.06
C ALA A 87 -12.49 2.13 -9.43
N ALA A 88 -12.92 1.26 -8.51
CA ALA A 88 -12.02 0.34 -7.82
C ALA A 88 -11.27 -0.62 -8.78
N GLY A 89 -11.84 -0.90 -9.96
CA GLY A 89 -11.19 -1.70 -11.01
C GLY A 89 -10.07 -0.97 -11.74
N ASP A 90 -10.05 0.36 -11.70
CA ASP A 90 -9.07 1.21 -12.40
C ASP A 90 -7.90 1.62 -11.49
N ILE A 91 -7.91 1.21 -10.21
CA ILE A 91 -6.87 1.51 -9.23
C ILE A 91 -6.10 0.22 -8.96
N THR A 92 -4.84 0.15 -9.35
CA THR A 92 -3.97 -1.01 -9.11
C THR A 92 -3.26 -0.91 -7.77
N VAL A 93 -2.80 -2.05 -7.24
CA VAL A 93 -1.92 -2.05 -6.06
C VAL A 93 -0.63 -1.28 -6.35
N LEU A 94 -0.11 -1.34 -7.58
CA LEU A 94 1.07 -0.56 -7.98
C LEU A 94 0.83 0.95 -7.83
N ASP A 95 -0.35 1.47 -8.21
CA ASP A 95 -0.66 2.90 -8.09
C ASP A 95 -0.61 3.35 -6.62
N ILE A 96 -1.17 2.53 -5.72
CA ILE A 96 -1.15 2.79 -4.27
C ILE A 96 0.28 2.76 -3.72
N VAL A 97 1.09 1.78 -4.13
CA VAL A 97 2.50 1.68 -3.73
C VAL A 97 3.27 2.92 -4.17
N GLN A 98 3.11 3.32 -5.44
CA GLN A 98 3.81 4.48 -5.98
C GLN A 98 3.36 5.79 -5.35
N ALA A 99 2.09 5.90 -4.95
CA ALA A 99 1.59 7.07 -4.24
C ALA A 99 2.25 7.23 -2.87
N VAL A 100 2.47 6.13 -2.14
CA VAL A 100 2.95 6.16 -0.75
C VAL A 100 4.48 6.11 -0.65
N ASP A 101 5.13 5.17 -1.34
CA ASP A 101 6.57 4.93 -1.25
C ASP A 101 7.36 5.60 -2.40
N GLY A 102 6.67 6.17 -3.38
CA GLY A 102 7.27 6.79 -4.54
C GLY A 102 7.50 5.81 -5.70
N SER A 103 7.97 6.35 -6.82
CA SER A 103 8.15 5.61 -8.08
C SER A 103 9.61 5.27 -8.40
N ASP A 104 10.53 5.65 -7.52
CA ASP A 104 11.96 5.42 -7.68
C ASP A 104 12.30 3.93 -7.78
N PRO A 105 13.31 3.56 -8.60
CA PRO A 105 13.75 2.19 -8.68
C PRO A 105 14.46 1.75 -7.40
N ALA A 106 14.30 0.48 -7.06
CA ALA A 106 14.94 -0.11 -5.89
C ALA A 106 16.47 -0.20 -6.08
N PHE A 107 16.92 -0.31 -7.32
CA PHE A 107 18.33 -0.36 -7.69
C PHE A 107 18.69 0.77 -8.66
N ARG A 108 19.72 1.55 -8.31
CA ARG A 108 20.32 2.55 -9.19
C ARG A 108 21.75 2.14 -9.53
N CYS A 109 22.02 1.91 -10.81
CA CYS A 109 23.38 1.73 -11.29
C CYS A 109 24.13 3.06 -11.20
N THR A 110 25.32 3.05 -10.58
CA THR A 110 26.21 4.21 -10.49
C THR A 110 27.45 4.04 -11.36
N GLU A 111 27.39 3.15 -12.35
CA GLU A 111 28.45 2.91 -13.34
C GLU A 111 29.83 2.58 -12.73
N ILE A 112 29.85 1.85 -11.60
CA ILE A 112 31.12 1.49 -10.93
C ILE A 112 32.08 0.65 -11.79
N ARG A 113 31.61 0.08 -12.92
CA ARG A 113 32.47 -0.57 -13.93
C ARG A 113 33.44 0.39 -14.61
N GLN A 114 33.20 1.70 -14.51
CA GLN A 114 34.07 2.76 -15.02
C GLN A 114 35.12 3.19 -13.99
N ASN A 115 35.05 2.66 -12.76
CA ASN A 115 35.93 3.06 -11.67
C ASN A 115 37.11 2.08 -11.49
N GLY A 116 38.16 2.55 -10.80
CA GLY A 116 39.28 1.72 -10.38
C GLY A 116 40.38 1.57 -11.43
N PRO A 117 41.40 0.74 -11.15
CA PRO A 117 42.60 0.63 -11.99
C PRO A 117 42.35 0.05 -13.40
N PHE A 118 41.19 -0.57 -13.60
CA PHE A 118 40.77 -1.18 -14.87
C PHE A 118 39.35 -0.73 -15.27
N GLY A 119 38.97 0.49 -14.92
CA GLY A 119 37.67 1.06 -15.28
C GLY A 119 37.48 1.10 -16.81
N ALA A 120 36.33 0.64 -17.28
CA ALA A 120 35.99 0.74 -18.70
C ALA A 120 35.75 2.21 -19.10
N PRO A 121 36.31 2.69 -20.24
CA PRO A 121 36.00 4.02 -20.76
C PRO A 121 34.50 4.19 -21.01
N ALA A 122 33.98 5.41 -20.81
CA ALA A 122 32.56 5.69 -20.96
C ALA A 122 32.06 5.39 -22.40
N GLU A 123 32.93 5.57 -23.40
CA GLU A 123 32.66 5.28 -24.81
C GLU A 123 32.44 3.79 -25.09
N GLN A 124 32.91 2.91 -24.19
CA GLN A 124 32.69 1.46 -24.26
C GLN A 124 31.47 1.01 -23.42
N CYS A 125 30.89 1.93 -22.64
CA CYS A 125 29.76 1.68 -21.75
C CYS A 125 28.42 2.12 -22.38
N THR A 126 28.22 1.87 -23.68
CA THR A 126 27.05 2.37 -24.45
C THR A 126 25.74 1.63 -24.16
N THR A 127 25.79 0.46 -23.53
CA THR A 127 24.63 -0.28 -23.06
C THR A 127 24.68 -0.48 -21.54
N PRO A 128 23.53 -0.63 -20.86
CA PRO A 128 23.49 -0.99 -19.45
C PRO A 128 24.31 -2.25 -19.18
N CYS A 129 25.06 -2.27 -18.08
CA CYS A 129 25.82 -3.46 -17.70
C CYS A 129 24.88 -4.62 -17.33
N GLY A 130 25.38 -5.85 -17.41
CA GLY A 130 24.57 -7.05 -17.13
C GLY A 130 23.91 -7.04 -15.75
N VAL A 131 24.58 -6.45 -14.74
CA VAL A 131 24.01 -6.27 -13.40
C VAL A 131 22.79 -5.35 -13.44
N ALA A 132 22.92 -4.17 -14.08
CA ALA A 132 21.81 -3.23 -14.21
C ALA A 132 20.61 -3.83 -14.97
N VAL A 133 20.88 -4.64 -16.02
CA VAL A 133 19.84 -5.34 -16.79
C VAL A 133 19.06 -6.33 -15.91
N VAL A 134 19.75 -7.18 -15.15
CA VAL A 134 19.10 -8.17 -14.27
C VAL A 134 18.27 -7.48 -13.19
N MET A 135 18.83 -6.44 -12.56
CA MET A 135 18.11 -5.69 -11.52
C MET A 135 16.86 -4.99 -12.06
N ALA A 136 16.94 -4.36 -13.24
CA ALA A 136 15.79 -3.74 -13.88
C ALA A 136 14.73 -4.77 -14.29
N SER A 137 15.14 -5.96 -14.73
CA SER A 137 14.21 -7.05 -15.06
C SER A 137 13.46 -7.55 -13.83
N ALA A 138 14.15 -7.72 -12.70
CA ALA A 138 13.53 -8.13 -11.44
C ALA A 138 12.50 -7.10 -10.95
N GLU A 139 12.86 -5.81 -10.99
CA GLU A 139 11.95 -4.73 -10.62
C GLU A 139 10.71 -4.68 -11.54
N ARG A 140 10.89 -4.86 -12.85
CA ARG A 140 9.77 -4.90 -13.80
C ARG A 140 8.80 -6.03 -13.48
N ALA A 141 9.31 -7.23 -13.20
CA ALA A 141 8.46 -8.37 -12.84
C ALA A 141 7.66 -8.13 -11.56
N TRP A 142 8.29 -7.51 -10.55
CA TRP A 142 7.59 -7.12 -9.32
C TRP A 142 6.50 -6.07 -9.57
N ARG A 143 6.81 -5.00 -10.33
CA ARG A 143 5.82 -3.97 -10.68
C ARG A 143 4.64 -4.53 -11.48
N GLU A 144 4.91 -5.44 -12.41
CA GLU A 144 3.87 -6.08 -13.22
C GLU A 144 2.91 -6.90 -12.33
N SER A 145 3.45 -7.65 -11.36
CA SER A 145 2.63 -8.38 -10.39
C SER A 145 1.67 -7.48 -9.62
N LEU A 146 2.16 -6.33 -9.14
CA LEU A 146 1.33 -5.36 -8.42
C LEU A 146 0.33 -4.62 -9.33
N ARG A 147 0.69 -4.39 -10.59
CA ARG A 147 -0.18 -3.75 -11.58
C ARG A 147 -1.33 -4.65 -12.00
N ALA A 148 -1.12 -5.96 -12.00
CA ALA A 148 -2.12 -6.95 -12.41
C ALA A 148 -3.29 -7.12 -11.43
N VAL A 149 -3.24 -6.49 -10.25
CA VAL A 149 -4.26 -6.59 -9.20
C VAL A 149 -4.86 -5.22 -8.93
N SER A 150 -6.18 -5.10 -9.10
CA SER A 150 -6.95 -3.90 -8.76
C SER A 150 -7.49 -3.91 -7.34
N VAL A 151 -7.95 -2.75 -6.85
CA VAL A 151 -8.69 -2.65 -5.57
C VAL A 151 -9.98 -3.49 -5.63
N ALA A 152 -10.65 -3.54 -6.78
CA ALA A 152 -11.83 -4.38 -6.98
C ALA A 152 -11.50 -5.89 -6.86
N ASP A 153 -10.34 -6.32 -7.39
CA ASP A 153 -9.90 -7.71 -7.25
C ASP A 153 -9.64 -8.07 -5.79
N LEU A 154 -8.98 -7.18 -5.03
CA LEU A 154 -8.76 -7.38 -3.60
C LEU A 154 -10.09 -7.43 -2.83
N ALA A 155 -11.01 -6.50 -3.09
CA ALA A 155 -12.33 -6.51 -2.48
C ALA A 155 -13.10 -7.81 -2.80
N GLY A 156 -13.00 -8.29 -4.04
CA GLY A 156 -13.57 -9.56 -4.49
C GLY A 156 -12.97 -10.78 -3.77
N HIS A 157 -11.65 -10.79 -3.53
CA HIS A 157 -11.02 -11.84 -2.73
C HIS A 157 -11.52 -11.84 -1.28
N VAL A 158 -11.59 -10.66 -0.65
CA VAL A 158 -12.14 -10.52 0.71
C VAL A 158 -13.59 -11.03 0.76
N ALA A 159 -14.40 -10.70 -0.24
CA ALA A 159 -15.79 -11.14 -0.31
C ALA A 159 -15.94 -12.66 -0.48
N LYS A 160 -14.98 -13.35 -1.11
CA LYS A 160 -15.00 -14.82 -1.26
C LYS A 160 -14.68 -15.56 0.03
N VAL A 161 -13.86 -14.97 0.90
CA VAL A 161 -13.35 -15.62 2.13
C VAL A 161 -14.08 -15.17 3.41
N THR A 162 -14.93 -14.16 3.31
CA THR A 162 -15.69 -13.60 4.43
C THR A 162 -17.16 -13.95 4.26
N ASP A 163 -17.84 -14.41 5.32
CA ASP A 163 -19.27 -14.69 5.26
C ASP A 163 -20.12 -13.42 5.07
N VAL A 164 -21.31 -13.58 4.48
CA VAL A 164 -22.20 -12.46 4.12
C VAL A 164 -22.67 -11.67 5.34
N ALA A 165 -22.83 -12.31 6.51
CA ALA A 165 -23.27 -11.63 7.72
C ALA A 165 -22.18 -10.67 8.23
N ARG A 166 -20.92 -11.13 8.22
CA ARG A 166 -19.77 -10.28 8.55
C ARG A 166 -19.57 -9.14 7.56
N GLN A 167 -19.73 -9.39 6.25
CA GLN A 167 -19.64 -8.33 5.23
C GLN A 167 -20.70 -7.24 5.46
N ARG A 168 -21.93 -7.64 5.76
CA ARG A 168 -23.02 -6.71 6.08
C ARG A 168 -22.70 -5.92 7.34
N ALA A 169 -22.26 -6.59 8.42
CA ALA A 169 -21.90 -5.92 9.66
C ALA A 169 -20.80 -4.86 9.47
N VAL A 170 -19.80 -5.14 8.62
CA VAL A 170 -18.76 -4.17 8.27
C VAL A 170 -19.34 -2.97 7.51
N ARG A 171 -20.21 -3.21 6.50
CA ARG A 171 -20.85 -2.12 5.74
C ARG A 171 -21.74 -1.25 6.63
N ASP A 172 -22.58 -1.89 7.46
CA ASP A 172 -23.46 -1.21 8.41
C ASP A 172 -22.63 -0.36 9.38
N TRP A 173 -21.54 -0.93 9.92
CA TRP A 173 -20.62 -0.21 10.78
C TRP A 173 -19.95 0.96 10.05
N LEU A 174 -19.55 0.83 8.78
CA LEU A 174 -18.96 1.94 8.01
C LEU A 174 -19.98 3.06 7.75
N SER A 175 -21.25 2.71 7.51
CA SER A 175 -22.34 3.66 7.24
C SER A 175 -22.89 4.37 8.49
N SER A 176 -22.62 3.86 9.69
CA SER A 176 -23.06 4.51 10.93
C SER A 176 -22.44 5.91 11.09
N SER A 177 -23.10 6.82 11.79
CA SER A 177 -22.39 8.04 12.21
C SER A 177 -21.35 7.66 13.28
N ALA A 178 -20.16 8.24 13.21
CA ALA A 178 -19.26 8.21 14.36
C ALA A 178 -19.89 9.14 15.41
N ASP A 179 -20.32 8.57 16.53
CA ASP A 179 -20.88 9.33 17.66
C ASP A 179 -19.86 10.32 18.25
#